data_AF-A0A8S0QIA0-F1
#
_entry.id   AF-A0A8S0QIA0-F1
#
_cell.length_a   1.000
_cell.length_b   1.000
_cell.length_c   1.000
_cell.angle_alpha   90.00
_cell.angle_beta   90.00
_cell.angle_gamma   90.00
#
_symmetry.space_group_name_H-M   'P 1'
#
loop_
_entity.id
_entity.type
_entity.pdbx_description
1 polymer ?
#
loop_
_entity_poly.entity_id
_entity_poly.type
_entity_poly.pdbx_seq_one_letter_code
_entity_poly.pdbx_strand_id
1 'polypeptide(L)'
;MVILPTVSTSRQSLAILHQVPEGHVGVYWRGGAPLSTITDPVLLLCLLYTLLLMFTTSWILLVEAQLQTDLVRDIPCGTKGGVLINFEKIVVNLSELPTSVVTSVFANLIMLMTKLFILISIAYLQVVNRLHKDYVHETLCDYGIKYDNMWIYDKIHHEINQFCSALSLQQVHIDMFDQIGEKMKDALRADCTRYAPGIEILSVRITKPTIPHSIMRNFEQMEEERTKVLIAVERQRVSEKEAETQKKIAISEAEKHAYVSKILTEQKLMEKDSSRKQEEISNTMSLAHEKSLADADFYRTMKEAEANRLKLTPQYLELKFIEANANNSKIFFGNKVPNMVLDQRLLGNFLQDVAKKGNAEQSSEICCWSKNYTFK
;
A
#
# COMPACT_ATOMS: atom_id res chain seq x y z
N MET A 1 46.67 -15.81 -53.70
CA MET A 1 47.48 -15.71 -54.94
C MET A 1 47.16 -16.93 -55.78
N VAL A 2 46.33 -16.78 -56.82
CA VAL A 2 45.99 -17.89 -57.72
C VAL A 2 46.80 -17.71 -58.99
N ILE A 3 47.69 -18.66 -59.30
CA ILE A 3 48.47 -18.67 -60.54
C ILE A 3 47.74 -19.58 -61.52
N LEU A 4 47.20 -19.01 -62.60
CA LEU A 4 46.65 -19.77 -63.73
C LEU A 4 47.63 -19.70 -64.90
N PRO A 5 48.20 -20.82 -65.38
CA PRO A 5 49.04 -20.81 -66.57
C PRO A 5 48.15 -20.89 -67.80
N THR A 6 48.14 -19.86 -68.65
CA THR A 6 47.59 -19.96 -70.01
C THR A 6 48.70 -20.32 -70.99
N VAL A 7 48.55 -21.48 -71.62
CA VAL A 7 49.42 -21.99 -72.68
C VAL A 7 49.12 -21.22 -73.98
N SER A 8 50.06 -20.41 -74.45
CA SER A 8 50.38 -20.29 -75.89
C SER A 8 51.63 -19.42 -76.10
N THR A 9 52.35 -19.76 -77.16
CA THR A 9 53.69 -19.34 -77.56
C THR A 9 53.80 -17.83 -77.83
N SER A 10 54.98 -17.27 -77.48
CA SER A 10 55.45 -15.90 -77.75
C SER A 10 54.85 -14.78 -76.87
N ARG A 11 55.72 -14.26 -75.97
CA ARG A 11 55.54 -13.20 -74.94
C ARG A 11 54.86 -13.68 -73.66
N GLN A 12 55.69 -14.19 -72.75
CA GLN A 12 55.35 -14.36 -71.34
C GLN A 12 55.04 -12.98 -70.72
N SER A 13 53.76 -12.61 -70.71
CA SER A 13 53.25 -11.57 -69.82
C SER A 13 52.65 -12.29 -68.62
N LEU A 14 53.41 -12.32 -67.52
CA LEU A 14 52.92 -12.79 -66.22
C LEU A 14 51.85 -11.80 -65.73
N ALA A 15 50.60 -12.05 -66.08
CA ALA A 15 49.47 -11.32 -65.53
C ALA A 15 49.23 -11.79 -64.09
N ILE A 16 49.78 -11.07 -63.11
CA ILE A 16 49.43 -11.26 -61.70
C ILE A 16 48.09 -10.55 -61.46
N LEU A 17 46.99 -11.30 -61.51
CA LEU A 17 45.68 -10.79 -61.17
C LEU A 17 45.59 -10.64 -59.64
N HIS A 18 45.65 -9.40 -59.17
CA HIS A 18 45.40 -9.07 -57.77
C HIS A 18 43.92 -8.67 -57.62
N GLN A 19 43.19 -9.38 -56.76
CA GLN A 19 41.79 -9.12 -56.46
C GLN A 19 41.66 -8.78 -54.98
N VAL A 20 41.12 -7.58 -54.68
CA VAL A 20 40.72 -7.18 -53.33
C VAL A 20 39.29 -7.67 -53.12
N PRO A 21 39.01 -8.49 -52.09
CA PRO A 21 37.66 -8.95 -51.81
C PRO A 21 36.78 -7.77 -51.36
N GLU A 22 35.49 -7.85 -51.66
CA GLU A 22 34.52 -6.87 -51.18
C GLU A 22 34.58 -6.76 -49.65
N GLY A 23 34.45 -5.54 -49.15
CA GLY A 23 34.57 -5.24 -47.71
C GLY A 23 36.00 -4.94 -47.22
N HIS A 24 37.02 -5.17 -48.04
CA HIS A 24 38.40 -4.83 -47.72
C HIS A 24 38.90 -3.66 -48.56
N VAL A 25 39.89 -2.95 -48.02
CA VAL A 25 40.61 -1.84 -48.67
C VAL A 25 42.08 -2.24 -48.78
N GLY A 26 42.61 -2.17 -50.00
CA GLY A 26 44.01 -2.51 -50.28
C GLY A 26 44.93 -1.32 -50.02
N VAL A 27 45.90 -1.48 -49.11
CA VAL A 27 46.92 -0.46 -48.82
C VAL A 27 48.29 -0.99 -49.21
N TYR A 28 48.99 -0.25 -50.08
CA TYR A 28 50.33 -0.61 -50.55
C TYR A 28 51.40 0.05 -49.69
N TRP A 29 52.47 -0.68 -49.39
CA TRP A 29 53.63 -0.15 -48.68
C TRP A 29 54.85 -0.17 -49.59
N ARG A 30 55.66 0.90 -49.59
CA ARG A 30 56.94 0.94 -50.31
C ARG A 30 58.01 1.52 -49.39
N GLY A 31 59.11 0.79 -49.20
CA GLY A 31 60.25 1.27 -48.40
C GLY A 31 59.92 1.55 -46.93
N GLY A 32 58.90 0.89 -46.37
CA GLY A 32 58.52 1.05 -44.96
C GLY A 32 57.51 2.17 -44.67
N ALA A 33 56.88 2.78 -45.68
CA ALA A 33 55.77 3.72 -45.52
C ALA A 33 54.54 3.34 -46.38
N PRO A 34 53.31 3.63 -45.91
CA PRO A 34 52.09 3.39 -46.68
C PRO A 34 51.94 4.43 -47.81
N LEU A 35 51.67 3.97 -49.02
CA LEU A 35 51.42 4.82 -50.17
C LEU A 35 50.03 5.48 -50.06
N SER A 36 49.92 6.74 -50.48
CA SER A 36 48.67 7.52 -50.40
C SER A 36 47.54 7.02 -51.31
N THR A 37 47.86 6.17 -52.29
CA THR A 37 46.86 5.58 -53.19
C THR A 37 46.26 4.33 -52.54
N ILE A 38 44.97 4.42 -52.23
CA ILE A 38 44.16 3.31 -51.70
C ILE A 38 43.35 2.69 -52.84
N THR A 39 43.22 1.36 -52.87
CA THR A 39 42.42 0.67 -53.89
C THR A 39 41.07 0.27 -53.34
N ASP A 40 40.01 0.75 -53.98
CA ASP A 40 38.64 0.28 -53.75
C ASP A 40 38.44 -1.15 -54.31
N PRO A 41 37.48 -1.92 -53.74
CA PRO A 41 37.13 -3.25 -54.24
C PRO A 41 36.44 -3.15 -55.59
N VAL A 42 37.22 -3.13 -56.67
CA VAL A 42 36.74 -3.24 -58.06
C VAL A 42 37.71 -4.13 -58.85
N LEU A 43 37.16 -4.95 -59.74
CA LEU A 43 37.89 -5.81 -60.68
C LEU A 43 38.49 -5.01 -61.85
N LEU A 44 39.15 -3.87 -61.58
CA LEU A 44 39.78 -3.08 -62.63
C LEU A 44 41.23 -3.54 -62.83
N LEU A 45 41.51 -3.97 -64.05
CA LEU A 45 42.76 -4.50 -64.60
C LEU A 45 44.02 -3.77 -64.07
N CYS A 46 44.54 -4.17 -62.91
CA CYS A 46 45.79 -3.66 -62.35
C CYS A 46 47.01 -4.33 -63.03
N LEU A 47 47.00 -4.40 -64.37
CA LEU A 47 48.07 -5.03 -65.16
C LEU A 47 49.32 -4.14 -65.28
N LEU A 48 49.20 -2.82 -65.06
CA LEU A 48 50.32 -1.89 -65.21
C LEU A 48 51.12 -1.65 -63.91
N TYR A 49 50.45 -1.73 -62.75
CA TYR A 49 51.03 -1.37 -61.46
C TYR A 49 51.79 -2.54 -60.79
N THR A 50 51.32 -3.77 -61.02
CA THR A 50 51.96 -5.00 -60.53
C THR A 50 53.32 -5.27 -61.18
N LEU A 51 53.51 -4.92 -62.46
CA LEU A 51 54.79 -5.10 -63.16
C LEU A 51 55.90 -4.18 -62.62
N LEU A 52 55.55 -2.98 -62.11
CA LEU A 52 56.50 -2.02 -61.54
C LEU A 52 56.93 -2.38 -60.10
N LEU A 53 56.13 -3.18 -59.39
CA LEU A 53 56.39 -3.56 -57.99
C LEU A 53 57.39 -4.72 -57.85
N MET A 54 57.65 -5.46 -58.93
CA MET A 54 58.59 -6.60 -58.96
C MET A 54 60.06 -6.21 -58.68
N PHE A 55 60.40 -4.91 -58.73
CA PHE A 55 61.76 -4.39 -58.52
C PHE A 55 61.95 -3.61 -57.21
N THR A 56 60.95 -3.54 -56.33
CA THR A 56 61.04 -2.83 -55.04
C THR A 56 60.45 -3.65 -53.89
N THR A 57 60.95 -3.47 -52.66
CA THR A 57 60.40 -4.08 -51.42
C THR A 57 59.03 -3.48 -51.11
N SER A 58 58.00 -3.96 -51.82
CA SER A 58 56.63 -3.52 -51.65
C SER A 58 55.72 -4.70 -51.32
N TRP A 59 54.85 -4.49 -50.34
CA TRP A 59 53.91 -5.48 -49.82
C TRP A 59 52.54 -4.83 -49.67
N ILE A 60 51.49 -5.64 -49.75
CA ILE A 60 50.09 -5.20 -49.65
C ILE A 60 49.47 -5.72 -48.36
N LEU A 61 48.75 -4.84 -47.67
CA LEU A 61 47.88 -5.21 -46.56
C LEU A 61 46.43 -4.98 -46.97
N LEU A 62 45.60 -5.99 -46.76
CA LEU A 62 44.15 -5.87 -46.90
C LEU A 62 43.60 -5.50 -45.52
N VAL A 63 43.04 -4.30 -45.42
CA VAL A 63 42.41 -3.82 -44.19
C VAL A 63 40.91 -3.98 -44.32
N GLU A 64 40.29 -4.58 -43.31
CA GLU A 64 38.85 -4.75 -43.25
C GLU A 64 38.18 -3.40 -42.94
N ALA A 65 37.34 -2.91 -43.85
CA ALA A 65 36.61 -1.64 -43.69
C ALA A 65 35.10 -1.89 -43.47
N GLN A 66 34.74 -3.12 -43.12
CA GLN A 66 33.40 -3.52 -42.72
C GLN A 66 33.22 -3.38 -41.20
N LEU A 67 32.01 -3.69 -40.76
CA LEU A 67 31.66 -3.75 -39.35
C LEU A 67 32.39 -4.92 -38.69
N GLN A 68 33.35 -4.61 -37.84
CA GLN A 68 34.18 -5.54 -37.09
C GLN A 68 33.64 -5.68 -35.67
N THR A 69 33.89 -6.85 -35.06
CA THR A 69 33.57 -7.10 -33.65
C THR A 69 34.81 -7.53 -32.90
N ASP A 70 35.32 -6.65 -32.05
CA ASP A 70 36.47 -6.90 -31.20
C ASP A 70 36.01 -7.50 -29.87
N LEU A 71 36.64 -8.62 -29.51
CA LEU A 71 36.37 -9.32 -28.27
C LEU A 71 37.55 -9.15 -27.32
N VAL A 72 37.33 -8.41 -26.23
CA VAL A 72 38.27 -8.28 -25.12
C VAL A 72 37.86 -9.27 -24.04
N ARG A 73 38.79 -10.14 -23.60
CA ARG A 73 38.51 -11.19 -22.61
C ARG A 73 39.24 -10.92 -21.31
N ASP A 74 38.69 -11.47 -20.23
CA ASP A 74 39.35 -11.58 -18.92
C ASP A 74 39.93 -10.26 -18.43
N ILE A 75 39.08 -9.23 -18.34
CA ILE A 75 39.49 -7.90 -17.86
C ILE A 75 39.46 -7.92 -16.34
N PRO A 76 40.62 -7.90 -15.66
CA PRO A 76 40.65 -7.79 -14.20
C PRO A 76 40.25 -6.37 -13.80
N CYS A 77 39.36 -6.26 -12.82
CA CYS A 77 38.93 -4.99 -12.26
C CYS A 77 38.97 -5.02 -10.73
N GLY A 78 39.53 -3.98 -10.11
CA GLY A 78 39.49 -3.80 -8.67
C GLY A 78 38.32 -2.92 -8.25
N THR A 79 37.40 -3.45 -7.43
CA THR A 79 36.26 -2.66 -6.91
C THR A 79 36.60 -1.96 -5.60
N LYS A 80 36.00 -0.78 -5.39
CA LYS A 80 36.09 0.02 -4.17
C LYS A 80 35.31 -0.64 -3.03
N GLY A 81 35.98 -1.53 -2.31
CA GLY A 81 35.66 -1.84 -0.91
C GLY A 81 35.25 -3.28 -0.59
N GLY A 82 35.75 -3.74 0.56
CA GLY A 82 34.91 -3.72 1.76
C GLY A 82 34.31 -5.04 2.21
N VAL A 83 34.93 -6.18 1.90
CA VAL A 83 34.68 -7.40 2.68
C VAL A 83 35.73 -7.44 3.76
N LEU A 84 35.29 -7.49 5.02
CA LEU A 84 36.13 -7.80 6.17
C LEU A 84 36.54 -9.27 5.99
N ILE A 85 37.57 -9.50 5.17
CA ILE A 85 38.19 -10.82 5.08
C ILE A 85 38.79 -11.03 6.47
N ASN A 86 38.19 -11.93 7.24
CA ASN A 86 38.72 -12.30 8.54
C ASN A 86 40.06 -12.98 8.26
N PHE A 87 41.15 -12.23 8.34
CA PHE A 87 42.48 -12.80 8.20
C PHE A 87 42.67 -13.72 9.39
N GLU A 88 42.74 -15.03 9.13
CA GLU A 88 43.14 -16.02 10.11
C GLU A 88 44.61 -15.74 10.44
N LYS A 89 44.80 -14.85 11.43
CA LYS A 89 46.04 -14.50 12.12
C LYS A 89 47.30 -14.62 11.26
N ILE A 90 47.71 -13.54 10.59
CA ILE A 90 49.06 -13.47 10.01
C ILE A 90 50.06 -13.34 11.17
N VAL A 91 50.55 -14.49 11.68
CA VAL A 91 51.63 -14.53 12.66
C VAL A 91 52.94 -14.30 11.90
N VAL A 92 53.41 -13.06 11.88
CA VAL A 92 54.79 -12.77 11.48
C VAL A 92 55.64 -12.85 12.73
N ASN A 93 56.36 -13.96 12.92
CA ASN A 93 57.37 -14.06 13.99
C ASN A 93 58.55 -13.14 13.62
N LEU A 94 58.61 -11.97 14.26
CA LEU A 94 59.62 -10.93 13.99
C LEU A 94 60.90 -11.06 14.83
N SER A 95 61.19 -12.23 15.42
CA SER A 95 62.32 -12.35 16.35
C SER A 95 63.68 -12.61 15.71
N GLU A 96 63.78 -12.83 14.39
CA GLU A 96 65.06 -13.22 13.75
C GLU A 96 65.36 -12.57 12.38
N LEU A 97 64.96 -11.31 12.14
CA LEU A 97 65.26 -10.64 10.86
C LEU A 97 65.97 -9.29 11.03
N PRO A 98 67.01 -8.99 10.21
CA PRO A 98 67.77 -7.74 10.27
C PRO A 98 66.90 -6.54 9.88
N THR A 99 67.26 -5.36 10.39
CA THR A 99 66.51 -4.08 10.27
C THR A 99 66.16 -3.65 8.83
N SER A 100 66.86 -4.14 7.81
CA SER A 100 66.54 -3.92 6.39
C SER A 100 65.35 -4.72 5.87
N VAL A 101 65.07 -5.88 6.48
CA VAL A 101 63.90 -6.72 6.15
C VAL A 101 62.66 -6.21 6.87
N VAL A 102 62.82 -5.59 8.04
CA VAL A 102 61.69 -4.97 8.77
C VAL A 102 61.04 -3.87 7.93
N THR A 103 61.82 -3.06 7.21
CA THR A 103 61.28 -2.03 6.29
C THR A 103 60.61 -2.61 5.04
N SER A 104 61.09 -3.74 4.50
CA SER A 104 60.44 -4.37 3.34
C SER A 104 59.19 -5.16 3.74
N VAL A 105 59.18 -5.76 4.93
CA VAL A 105 58.00 -6.41 5.52
C VAL A 105 56.97 -5.36 5.92
N PHE A 106 57.36 -4.21 6.51
CA PHE A 106 56.44 -3.09 6.74
C PHE A 106 55.92 -2.49 5.45
N ALA A 107 56.75 -2.33 4.41
CA ALA A 107 56.29 -1.87 3.10
C ALA A 107 55.31 -2.88 2.48
N ASN A 108 55.59 -4.19 2.58
CA ASN A 108 54.69 -5.25 2.12
C ASN A 108 53.41 -5.34 2.96
N LEU A 109 53.46 -5.04 4.27
CA LEU A 109 52.31 -5.01 5.19
C LEU A 109 51.46 -3.76 4.97
N ILE A 110 52.07 -2.59 4.70
CA ILE A 110 51.38 -1.38 4.25
C ILE A 110 50.75 -1.63 2.87
N MET A 111 51.44 -2.35 1.98
CA MET A 111 50.90 -2.77 0.69
C MET A 111 49.76 -3.81 0.84
N LEU A 112 49.80 -4.63 1.90
CA LEU A 112 48.73 -5.56 2.30
C LEU A 112 47.52 -4.82 2.88
N MET A 113 47.75 -3.75 3.66
CA MET A 113 46.71 -2.87 4.19
C MET A 113 46.08 -1.99 3.09
N THR A 114 46.80 -1.72 1.99
CA THR A 114 46.22 -1.11 0.76
C THR A 114 45.57 -2.12 -0.18
N LYS A 115 45.66 -3.44 0.09
CA LYS A 115 44.99 -4.51 -0.66
C LYS A 115 43.70 -4.95 0.03
N LEU A 116 42.74 -4.03 0.11
CA LEU A 116 41.34 -4.38 0.34
C LEU A 116 40.49 -4.15 -0.92
N PHE A 117 41.07 -4.41 -2.09
CA PHE A 117 40.37 -4.39 -3.37
C PHE A 117 39.98 -5.82 -3.74
N ILE A 118 38.68 -6.06 -3.93
CA ILE A 118 38.19 -7.33 -4.46
C ILE A 118 38.49 -7.31 -5.95
N LEU A 119 39.30 -8.26 -6.40
CA LEU A 119 39.56 -8.48 -7.82
C LEU A 119 38.39 -9.28 -8.41
N ILE A 120 37.65 -8.64 -9.31
CA ILE A 120 36.63 -9.28 -10.14
C ILE A 120 37.16 -9.37 -11.57
N SER A 121 36.72 -10.38 -12.32
CA SER A 121 37.04 -10.50 -13.73
C SER A 121 35.78 -10.38 -14.58
N ILE A 122 35.83 -9.51 -15.58
CA ILE A 122 34.80 -9.47 -16.63
C ILE A 122 35.17 -10.52 -17.65
N ALA A 123 34.26 -11.48 -17.90
CA ALA A 123 34.51 -12.61 -18.77
C ALA A 123 34.82 -12.17 -20.21
N TYR A 124 33.95 -11.34 -20.80
CA TYR A 124 34.23 -10.72 -22.08
C TYR A 124 33.49 -9.40 -22.30
N LEU A 125 34.05 -8.59 -23.17
CA LEU A 125 33.49 -7.35 -23.67
C LEU A 125 33.56 -7.36 -25.19
N GLN A 126 32.45 -7.04 -25.83
CA GLN A 126 32.31 -6.97 -27.28
C GLN A 126 32.18 -5.51 -27.70
N VAL A 127 33.07 -5.06 -28.57
CA VAL A 127 32.97 -3.75 -29.22
C VAL A 127 32.70 -3.96 -30.69
N VAL A 128 31.68 -3.28 -31.20
CA VAL A 128 31.37 -3.23 -32.62
C VAL A 128 31.93 -1.92 -33.17
N ASN A 129 32.91 -2.01 -34.05
CA ASN A 129 33.58 -0.86 -34.67
C ASN A 129 33.55 -0.96 -36.20
N ARG A 130 33.77 0.17 -36.86
CA ARG A 130 33.99 0.25 -38.31
C ARG A 130 35.05 1.30 -38.60
N LEU A 131 36.00 0.99 -39.47
CA LEU A 131 36.94 1.97 -40.00
C LEU A 131 36.41 2.56 -41.31
N HIS A 132 36.29 3.89 -41.38
CA HIS A 132 35.87 4.58 -42.61
C HIS A 132 36.95 4.46 -43.70
N LYS A 133 36.53 4.07 -44.92
CA LYS A 133 37.43 3.86 -46.07
C LYS A 133 38.32 5.06 -46.39
N ASP A 134 37.77 6.27 -46.28
CA ASP A 134 38.45 7.52 -46.62
C ASP A 134 39.62 7.82 -45.68
N TYR A 135 39.53 7.37 -44.42
CA TYR A 135 40.52 7.64 -43.36
C TYR A 135 41.46 6.45 -43.10
N VAL A 136 41.37 5.38 -43.88
CA VAL A 136 42.21 4.18 -43.70
C VAL A 136 43.69 4.52 -43.82
N HIS A 137 44.08 5.31 -44.83
CA HIS A 137 45.49 5.66 -45.05
C HIS A 137 46.06 6.50 -43.90
N GLU A 138 45.33 7.53 -43.47
CA GLU A 138 45.74 8.43 -42.37
C GLU A 138 45.86 7.65 -41.05
N THR A 139 44.85 6.86 -40.70
CA THR A 139 44.81 6.07 -39.45
C THR A 139 45.98 5.07 -39.39
N LEU A 140 46.31 4.40 -40.50
CA LEU A 140 47.43 3.47 -40.56
C LEU A 140 48.80 4.17 -40.54
N CYS A 141 48.88 5.40 -41.04
CA CYS A 141 50.11 6.17 -41.00
C CYS A 141 50.43 6.65 -39.57
N ASP A 142 49.41 7.12 -38.85
CA ASP A 142 49.57 7.67 -37.51
C ASP A 142 49.68 6.59 -36.43
N TYR A 143 48.87 5.53 -36.52
CA TYR A 143 48.73 4.52 -35.47
C TYR A 143 49.25 3.14 -35.86
N GLY A 144 49.61 2.95 -37.13
CA GLY A 144 50.07 1.67 -37.65
C GLY A 144 48.95 0.65 -37.84
N ILE A 145 49.37 -0.58 -38.17
CA ILE A 145 48.46 -1.68 -38.52
C ILE A 145 47.61 -2.14 -37.34
N LYS A 146 48.12 -1.99 -36.11
CA LYS A 146 47.47 -2.44 -34.87
C LYS A 146 46.81 -1.29 -34.12
N TYR A 147 46.10 -0.43 -34.84
CA TYR A 147 45.43 0.73 -34.24
C TYR A 147 44.37 0.32 -33.20
N ASP A 148 43.72 -0.84 -33.39
CA ASP A 148 42.72 -1.41 -32.46
C ASP A 148 43.29 -1.61 -31.05
N ASN A 149 44.54 -2.05 -30.91
CA ASN A 149 45.14 -2.31 -29.61
C ASN A 149 45.20 -1.04 -28.75
N MET A 150 45.63 0.07 -29.33
CA MET A 150 45.80 1.31 -28.58
C MET A 150 44.45 2.01 -28.31
N TRP A 151 43.59 2.10 -29.32
CA TRP A 151 42.35 2.89 -29.24
C TRP A 151 41.17 2.13 -28.63
N ILE A 152 41.15 0.80 -28.75
CA ILE A 152 40.06 -0.04 -28.27
C ILE A 152 40.53 -0.84 -27.05
N TYR A 153 41.47 -1.77 -27.21
CA TYR A 153 41.85 -2.69 -26.13
C TYR A 153 42.43 -1.97 -24.90
N ASP A 154 43.50 -1.20 -25.07
CA ASP A 154 44.18 -0.50 -23.97
C ASP A 154 43.27 0.54 -23.32
N LYS A 155 42.46 1.23 -24.13
CA LYS A 155 41.51 2.22 -23.64
C LYS A 155 40.42 1.59 -22.78
N ILE A 156 39.85 0.47 -23.19
CA ILE A 156 38.87 -0.28 -22.40
C ILE A 156 39.45 -0.70 -21.05
N HIS A 157 40.68 -1.20 -21.03
CA HIS A 157 41.34 -1.57 -19.78
C HIS A 157 41.53 -0.38 -18.83
N HIS A 158 41.91 0.79 -19.36
CA HIS A 158 42.04 2.01 -18.55
C HIS A 158 40.69 2.47 -17.98
N GLU A 159 39.68 2.61 -18.84
CA GLU A 159 38.38 3.14 -18.46
C GLU A 159 37.63 2.23 -17.47
N ILE A 160 37.67 0.92 -17.69
CA ILE A 160 37.05 -0.05 -16.77
C ILE A 160 37.72 0.00 -15.39
N ASN A 161 39.05 0.04 -15.34
CA ASN A 161 39.78 0.12 -14.07
C ASN A 161 39.50 1.43 -13.33
N GLN A 162 39.43 2.55 -14.05
CA GLN A 162 39.04 3.84 -13.48
C GLN A 162 37.61 3.80 -12.92
N PHE A 163 36.69 3.15 -13.63
CA PHE A 163 35.30 3.02 -13.22
C PHE A 163 35.12 2.14 -11.98
N CYS A 164 35.70 0.93 -11.96
CA CYS A 164 35.57 0.03 -10.80
C CYS A 164 36.26 0.60 -9.55
N SER A 165 37.33 1.38 -9.72
CA SER A 165 38.03 2.02 -8.60
C SER A 165 37.15 3.01 -7.82
N ALA A 166 36.08 3.51 -8.43
CA ALA A 166 35.13 4.42 -7.80
C ALA A 166 33.94 3.70 -7.13
N LEU A 167 33.63 2.46 -7.51
CA LEU A 167 32.37 1.77 -7.18
C LEU A 167 32.57 0.52 -6.33
N SER A 168 31.58 0.23 -5.48
CA SER A 168 31.56 -1.00 -4.70
C SER A 168 31.18 -2.24 -5.52
N LEU A 169 31.55 -3.43 -5.04
CA LEU A 169 31.20 -4.71 -5.67
C LEU A 169 29.69 -4.83 -5.96
N GLN A 170 28.86 -4.43 -5.00
CA GLN A 170 27.40 -4.49 -5.13
C GLN A 170 26.87 -3.57 -6.22
N GLN A 171 27.36 -2.33 -6.27
CA GLN A 171 26.92 -1.35 -7.27
C GLN A 171 27.31 -1.78 -8.68
N VAL A 172 28.51 -2.35 -8.87
CA VAL A 172 28.98 -2.82 -10.18
C VAL A 172 28.21 -4.05 -10.64
N HIS A 173 27.87 -4.97 -9.72
CA HIS A 173 27.20 -6.23 -10.07
C HIS A 173 25.68 -6.09 -10.25
N ILE A 174 25.03 -5.18 -9.52
CA ILE A 174 23.55 -5.09 -9.46
C ILE A 174 23.07 -3.73 -9.97
N ASP A 175 23.40 -2.64 -9.26
CA ASP A 175 22.68 -1.37 -9.43
C ASP A 175 23.01 -0.61 -10.72
N MET A 176 24.26 -0.68 -11.17
CA MET A 176 24.77 0.18 -12.25
C MET A 176 25.35 -0.58 -13.43
N PHE A 177 25.18 -1.90 -13.49
CA PHE A 177 25.76 -2.75 -14.53
C PHE A 177 25.35 -2.30 -15.94
N ASP A 178 24.08 -1.97 -16.14
CA ASP A 178 23.55 -1.58 -17.46
C ASP A 178 24.13 -0.23 -17.93
N GLN A 179 24.54 0.64 -17.01
CA GLN A 179 25.11 1.94 -17.34
C GLN A 179 26.58 1.87 -17.75
N ILE A 180 27.28 0.77 -17.42
CA ILE A 180 28.71 0.63 -17.72
C ILE A 180 28.92 0.56 -19.23
N GLY A 181 28.09 -0.20 -19.94
CA GLY A 181 28.17 -0.33 -21.40
C GLY A 181 28.03 1.01 -22.12
N GLU A 182 27.04 1.81 -21.73
CA GLU A 182 26.80 3.13 -22.33
C GLU A 182 27.92 4.12 -21.98
N LYS A 183 28.38 4.16 -20.73
CA LYS A 183 29.52 5.01 -20.33
C LYS A 183 30.81 4.65 -21.08
N MET A 184 31.08 3.36 -21.27
CA MET A 184 32.23 2.91 -22.05
C MET A 184 32.10 3.32 -23.52
N LYS A 185 30.91 3.16 -24.11
CA LYS A 185 30.65 3.59 -25.48
C LYS A 185 30.89 5.09 -25.64
N ASP A 186 30.40 5.90 -24.72
CA ASP A 186 30.54 7.36 -24.77
C ASP A 186 32.00 7.79 -24.57
N ALA A 187 32.74 7.16 -23.66
CA ALA A 187 34.15 7.43 -23.44
C ALA A 187 35.01 7.08 -24.67
N LEU A 188 34.79 5.89 -25.26
CA LEU A 188 35.47 5.49 -26.50
C LEU A 188 35.13 6.43 -27.64
N ARG A 189 33.85 6.79 -27.81
CA ARG A 189 33.42 7.70 -28.89
C ARG A 189 34.00 9.09 -28.73
N ALA A 190 34.08 9.62 -27.51
CA ALA A 190 34.65 10.94 -27.25
C ALA A 190 36.11 11.02 -27.69
N ASP A 191 36.91 10.00 -27.37
CA ASP A 191 38.33 9.97 -27.73
C ASP A 191 38.55 9.67 -29.22
N CYS A 192 37.82 8.71 -29.80
CA CYS A 192 37.89 8.44 -31.23
C CYS A 192 37.50 9.67 -32.06
N THR A 193 36.45 10.41 -31.68
CA THR A 193 36.03 11.63 -32.40
C THR A 193 37.11 12.72 -32.37
N ARG A 194 37.91 12.78 -31.29
CA ARG A 194 38.94 13.81 -31.10
C ARG A 194 40.27 13.48 -31.77
N TYR A 195 40.69 12.22 -31.72
CA TYR A 195 42.04 11.82 -32.12
C TYR A 195 42.08 10.90 -33.35
N ALA A 196 41.03 10.13 -33.62
CA ALA A 196 40.99 9.17 -34.71
C ALA A 196 39.59 9.15 -35.38
N PRO A 197 39.23 10.20 -36.15
CA PRO A 197 37.88 10.36 -36.70
C PRO A 197 37.49 9.26 -37.71
N GLY A 198 38.48 8.51 -38.22
CA GLY A 198 38.24 7.35 -39.07
C GLY A 198 37.61 6.16 -38.36
N ILE A 199 37.77 6.05 -37.03
CA ILE A 199 37.28 4.91 -36.24
C ILE A 199 35.90 5.25 -35.67
N GLU A 200 34.87 4.52 -36.12
CA GLU A 200 33.51 4.66 -35.62
C GLU A 200 33.16 3.51 -34.67
N ILE A 201 32.77 3.86 -33.44
CA ILE A 201 32.26 2.91 -32.44
C ILE A 201 30.73 2.89 -32.50
N LEU A 202 30.15 1.72 -32.78
CA LEU A 202 28.72 1.54 -32.98
C LEU A 202 28.01 1.08 -31.69
N SER A 203 28.54 0.05 -31.03
CA SER A 203 27.94 -0.53 -29.84
C SER A 203 28.97 -1.24 -28.98
N VAL A 204 28.80 -1.16 -27.66
CA VAL A 204 29.61 -1.86 -26.67
C VAL A 204 28.69 -2.74 -25.82
N ARG A 205 29.02 -4.02 -25.68
CA ARG A 205 28.31 -4.97 -24.83
C ARG A 205 29.27 -5.58 -23.83
N ILE A 206 28.88 -5.59 -22.57
CA ILE A 206 29.71 -6.06 -21.46
C ILE A 206 28.99 -7.24 -20.80
N THR A 207 29.74 -8.28 -20.41
CA THR A 207 29.20 -9.36 -19.56
C THR A 207 29.27 -9.02 -18.09
N LYS A 208 28.39 -9.64 -17.29
CA LYS A 208 28.47 -9.52 -15.83
C LYS A 208 29.83 -10.02 -15.31
N PRO A 209 30.43 -9.30 -14.34
CA PRO A 209 31.69 -9.72 -13.75
C PRO A 209 31.51 -10.98 -12.91
N THR A 210 32.49 -11.88 -12.99
CA THR A 210 32.54 -13.10 -12.18
C THR A 210 33.09 -12.77 -10.80
N ILE A 211 32.33 -13.11 -9.75
CA ILE A 211 32.73 -12.93 -8.36
C ILE A 211 33.42 -14.23 -7.88
N PRO A 212 34.59 -14.15 -7.21
CA PRO A 212 35.24 -15.34 -6.67
C PRO A 212 34.40 -16.00 -5.57
N HIS A 213 34.37 -17.34 -5.57
CA HIS A 213 33.57 -18.15 -4.64
C HIS A 213 33.83 -17.89 -3.15
N SER A 214 35.01 -17.37 -2.79
CA SER A 214 35.37 -17.03 -1.41
C SER A 214 34.48 -15.95 -0.80
N ILE A 215 33.97 -15.02 -1.63
CA ILE A 215 33.16 -13.88 -1.18
C ILE A 215 31.67 -14.10 -1.46
N MET A 216 31.36 -14.99 -2.41
CA MET A 216 29.99 -15.28 -2.86
C MET A 216 29.04 -15.62 -1.70
N ARG A 217 29.46 -16.48 -0.77
CA ARG A 217 28.63 -16.86 0.40
C ARG A 217 28.34 -15.68 1.34
N ASN A 218 29.32 -14.80 1.54
CA ASN A 218 29.16 -13.64 2.40
C ASN A 218 28.24 -12.60 1.75
N PHE A 219 28.30 -12.48 0.42
CA PHE A 219 27.42 -11.62 -0.35
C PHE A 219 25.97 -12.11 -0.29
N GLU A 220 25.74 -13.41 -0.51
CA GLU A 220 24.42 -14.05 -0.39
C GLU A 220 23.81 -13.82 1.00
N GLN A 221 24.58 -14.06 2.08
CA GLN A 221 24.11 -13.81 3.44
C GLN A 221 23.81 -12.33 3.70
N MET A 222 24.65 -11.42 3.21
CA MET A 222 24.40 -9.98 3.37
C MET A 222 23.12 -9.55 2.64
N GLU A 223 22.83 -10.09 1.46
CA GLU A 223 21.61 -9.78 0.72
C GLU A 223 20.35 -10.35 1.39
N GLU A 224 20.45 -11.57 1.95
CA GLU A 224 19.37 -12.14 2.78
C GLU A 224 19.06 -11.24 3.97
N GLU A 225 20.09 -10.82 4.73
CA GLU A 225 19.91 -9.96 5.89
C GLU A 225 19.37 -8.57 5.51
N ARG A 226 19.84 -7.97 4.42
CA ARG A 226 19.28 -6.70 3.91
C ARG A 226 17.81 -6.82 3.54
N THR A 227 17.43 -7.92 2.91
CA THR A 227 16.03 -8.19 2.54
C THR A 227 15.17 -8.36 3.79
N LYS A 228 15.65 -9.09 4.80
CA LYS A 228 14.97 -9.23 6.10
C LYS A 228 14.73 -7.88 6.77
N VAL A 229 15.73 -6.99 6.78
CA VAL A 229 15.60 -5.64 7.35
C VAL A 229 14.55 -4.83 6.60
N LEU A 230 14.58 -4.83 5.26
CA LEU A 230 13.59 -4.11 4.46
C LEU A 230 12.16 -4.61 4.71
N ILE A 231 11.98 -5.92 4.77
CA ILE A 231 10.68 -6.54 5.09
C ILE A 231 10.23 -6.16 6.50
N ALA A 232 11.14 -6.17 7.49
CA ALA A 232 10.82 -5.81 8.86
C ALA A 232 10.34 -4.35 8.96
N VAL A 233 11.01 -3.42 8.27
CA VAL A 233 10.61 -2.01 8.21
C VAL A 233 9.22 -1.86 7.59
N GLU A 234 8.95 -2.55 6.48
CA GLU A 234 7.64 -2.44 5.82
C GLU A 234 6.53 -3.08 6.66
N ARG A 235 6.80 -4.22 7.32
CA ARG A 235 5.89 -4.84 8.28
C ARG A 235 5.60 -3.91 9.45
N GLN A 236 6.60 -3.20 9.96
CA GLN A 236 6.40 -2.22 11.02
C GLN A 236 5.43 -1.12 10.57
N ARG A 237 5.61 -0.56 9.36
CA ARG A 237 4.70 0.46 8.81
C ARG A 237 3.26 -0.04 8.64
N VAL A 238 3.10 -1.29 8.20
CA VAL A 238 1.77 -1.91 8.10
C VAL A 238 1.14 -2.05 9.48
N SER A 239 1.89 -2.54 10.48
CA SER A 239 1.39 -2.70 11.85
C SER A 239 0.98 -1.38 12.50
N GLU A 240 1.72 -0.29 12.24
CA GLU A 240 1.38 1.07 12.71
C GLU A 240 0.05 1.55 12.11
N LYS A 241 -0.15 1.37 10.79
CA LYS A 241 -1.40 1.73 10.11
C LYS A 241 -2.59 0.86 10.53
N GLU A 242 -2.36 -0.42 10.78
CA GLU A 242 -3.38 -1.34 11.27
C GLU A 242 -3.83 -0.94 12.69
N ALA A 243 -2.90 -0.60 13.59
CA ALA A 243 -3.23 -0.11 14.92
C ALA A 243 -4.02 1.21 14.88
N GLU A 244 -3.66 2.14 14.00
CA GLU A 244 -4.45 3.36 13.77
C GLU A 244 -5.86 3.07 13.25
N THR A 245 -5.98 2.09 12.34
CA THR A 245 -7.26 1.68 11.76
C THR A 245 -8.16 1.03 12.82
N GLN A 246 -7.60 0.14 13.66
CA GLN A 246 -8.32 -0.46 14.78
C GLN A 246 -8.82 0.58 15.78
N LYS A 247 -7.99 1.59 16.08
CA LYS A 247 -8.41 2.71 16.94
C LYS A 247 -9.61 3.46 16.36
N LYS A 248 -9.62 3.72 15.05
CA LYS A 248 -10.76 4.38 14.37
C LYS A 248 -12.02 3.50 14.39
N ILE A 249 -11.87 2.19 14.17
CA ILE A 249 -12.99 1.25 14.22
C ILE A 249 -13.61 1.24 15.63
N ALA A 250 -12.79 1.13 16.68
CA ALA A 250 -13.27 1.12 18.06
C ALA A 250 -14.00 2.42 18.44
N ILE A 251 -13.51 3.59 18.00
CA ILE A 251 -14.18 4.87 18.21
C ILE A 251 -15.52 4.89 17.47
N SER A 252 -15.53 4.50 16.19
CA SER A 252 -16.74 4.48 15.38
C SER A 252 -17.81 3.53 15.93
N GLU A 253 -17.38 2.39 16.47
CA GLU A 253 -18.27 1.42 17.11
C GLU A 253 -18.84 1.97 18.42
N ALA A 254 -18.02 2.60 19.25
CA ALA A 254 -18.49 3.26 20.47
C ALA A 254 -19.49 4.39 20.18
N GLU A 255 -19.24 5.22 19.17
CA GLU A 255 -20.16 6.27 18.72
C GLU A 255 -21.49 5.70 18.21
N LYS A 256 -21.43 4.62 17.41
CA LYS A 256 -22.62 3.92 16.94
C LYS A 256 -23.46 3.40 18.10
N HIS A 257 -22.84 2.80 19.11
CA HIS A 257 -23.54 2.32 20.30
C HIS A 257 -24.20 3.48 21.07
N ALA A 258 -23.49 4.58 21.29
CA ALA A 258 -24.05 5.76 21.94
C ALA A 258 -25.27 6.32 21.18
N TYR A 259 -25.20 6.37 19.85
CA TYR A 259 -26.31 6.83 19.00
C TYR A 259 -27.53 5.91 19.08
N VAL A 260 -27.32 4.59 18.99
CA VAL A 260 -28.41 3.60 19.13
C VAL A 260 -29.05 3.69 20.52
N SER A 261 -28.25 3.84 21.58
CA SER A 261 -28.77 4.04 22.94
C SER A 261 -29.60 5.32 23.08
N LYS A 262 -29.23 6.40 22.38
CA LYS A 262 -30.02 7.65 22.34
C LYS A 262 -31.39 7.42 21.70
N ILE A 263 -31.44 6.78 20.53
CA ILE A 263 -32.70 6.45 19.85
C ILE A 263 -33.59 5.57 20.72
N LEU A 264 -33.02 4.53 21.33
CA LEU A 264 -33.79 3.63 22.21
C LEU A 264 -34.34 4.34 23.44
N THR A 265 -33.58 5.27 24.02
CA THR A 265 -34.04 6.10 25.13
C THR A 265 -35.18 7.02 24.70
N GLU A 266 -35.06 7.68 23.55
CA GLU A 266 -36.12 8.53 22.98
C GLU A 266 -37.40 7.75 22.69
N GLN A 267 -37.30 6.55 22.11
CA GLN A 267 -38.44 5.67 21.88
C GLN A 267 -39.15 5.31 23.19
N LYS A 268 -38.39 4.94 24.23
CA LYS A 268 -38.96 4.62 25.56
C LYS A 268 -39.60 5.84 26.22
N LEU A 269 -39.02 7.03 26.09
CA LEU A 269 -39.60 8.26 26.62
C LEU A 269 -40.93 8.57 25.92
N MET A 270 -40.98 8.48 24.59
CA MET A 270 -42.22 8.67 23.83
C MET A 270 -43.30 7.65 24.21
N GLU A 271 -42.93 6.39 24.43
CA GLU A 271 -43.86 5.36 24.88
C GLU A 271 -44.43 5.68 26.26
N LYS A 272 -43.57 6.05 27.23
CA LYS A 272 -43.99 6.45 28.58
C LYS A 272 -44.84 7.72 28.59
N ASP A 273 -44.52 8.70 27.74
CA ASP A 273 -45.33 9.90 27.59
C ASP A 273 -46.70 9.60 26.98
N SER A 274 -46.79 8.66 26.04
CA SER A 274 -48.07 8.17 25.50
C SER A 274 -48.90 7.50 26.59
N SER A 275 -48.30 6.61 27.39
CA SER A 275 -48.97 5.98 28.53
C SER A 275 -49.46 7.01 29.55
N ARG A 276 -48.63 8.00 29.91
CA ARG A 276 -49.01 9.08 30.83
C ARG A 276 -50.23 9.86 30.32
N LYS A 277 -50.26 10.19 29.03
CA LYS A 277 -51.41 10.89 28.42
C LYS A 277 -52.68 10.03 28.42
N GLN A 278 -52.56 8.73 28.18
CA GLN A 278 -53.71 7.81 28.25
C GLN A 278 -54.28 7.74 29.67
N GLU A 279 -53.41 7.65 30.68
CA GLU A 279 -53.82 7.69 32.09
C GLU A 279 -54.47 9.03 32.45
N GLU A 280 -53.91 10.16 32.03
CA GLU A 280 -54.50 11.48 32.23
C GLU A 280 -55.91 11.58 31.60
N ILE A 281 -56.06 11.14 30.34
CA ILE A 281 -57.36 11.11 29.66
C ILE A 281 -58.33 10.20 30.43
N SER A 282 -57.92 8.99 30.80
CA SER A 282 -58.76 8.06 31.56
C SER A 282 -59.22 8.66 32.89
N ASN A 283 -58.31 9.31 33.63
CA ASN A 283 -58.62 9.96 34.90
C ASN A 283 -59.63 11.09 34.71
N THR A 284 -59.45 11.93 33.69
CA THR A 284 -60.41 13.01 33.39
C THR A 284 -61.78 12.47 32.99
N MET A 285 -61.84 11.38 32.21
CA MET A 285 -63.09 10.72 31.85
C MET A 285 -63.80 10.15 33.07
N SER A 286 -63.09 9.45 33.97
CA SER A 286 -63.66 8.90 35.21
C SER A 286 -64.19 10.00 36.12
N LEU A 287 -63.43 11.08 36.32
CA LEU A 287 -63.88 12.24 37.11
C LEU A 287 -65.13 12.89 36.52
N ALA A 288 -65.16 13.10 35.20
CA ALA A 288 -66.32 13.67 34.52
C ALA A 288 -67.53 12.74 34.61
N HIS A 289 -67.31 11.42 34.52
CA HIS A 289 -68.36 10.41 34.61
C HIS A 289 -68.97 10.35 36.02
N GLU A 290 -68.15 10.23 37.05
CA GLU A 290 -68.58 10.21 38.45
C GLU A 290 -69.33 11.50 38.83
N LYS A 291 -68.83 12.66 38.37
CA LYS A 291 -69.52 13.93 38.55
C LYS A 291 -70.90 13.93 37.89
N SER A 292 -70.99 13.45 36.65
CA SER A 292 -72.26 13.39 35.91
C SER A 292 -73.27 12.46 36.59
N LEU A 293 -72.81 11.33 37.14
CA LEU A 293 -73.65 10.43 37.93
C LEU A 293 -74.13 11.09 39.23
N ALA A 294 -73.23 11.73 39.98
CA ALA A 294 -73.58 12.43 41.21
C ALA A 294 -74.57 13.59 40.97
N ASP A 295 -74.37 14.37 39.91
CA ASP A 295 -75.27 15.46 39.51
C ASP A 295 -76.66 14.92 39.09
N ALA A 296 -76.70 13.80 38.35
CA ALA A 296 -77.94 13.14 37.97
C ALA A 296 -78.71 12.58 39.18
N ASP A 297 -78.01 11.95 40.12
CA ASP A 297 -78.60 11.44 41.36
C ASP A 297 -79.13 12.57 42.23
N PHE A 298 -78.35 13.64 42.39
CA PHE A 298 -78.77 14.85 43.10
C PHE A 298 -80.03 15.45 42.48
N TYR A 299 -80.05 15.60 41.15
CA TYR A 299 -81.22 16.11 40.43
C TYR A 299 -82.46 15.20 40.62
N ARG A 300 -82.28 13.87 40.54
CA ARG A 300 -83.34 12.89 40.80
C ARG A 300 -83.91 13.03 42.20
N THR A 301 -83.07 13.02 43.23
CA THR A 301 -83.52 13.15 44.63
C THR A 301 -84.19 14.49 44.89
N MET A 302 -83.70 15.58 44.31
CA MET A 302 -84.35 16.90 44.42
C MET A 302 -85.75 16.89 43.81
N LYS A 303 -85.91 16.33 42.60
CA LYS A 303 -87.23 16.23 41.94
C LYS A 303 -88.17 15.28 42.66
N GLU A 304 -87.67 14.18 43.21
CA GLU A 304 -88.46 13.29 44.05
C GLU A 304 -88.93 13.99 45.33
N ALA A 305 -88.08 14.78 45.99
CA ALA A 305 -88.45 15.56 47.17
C ALA A 305 -89.51 16.63 46.83
N GLU A 306 -89.36 17.35 45.72
CA GLU A 306 -90.38 18.28 45.20
C GLU A 306 -91.71 17.57 44.90
N ALA A 307 -91.68 16.42 44.23
CA ALA A 307 -92.87 15.64 43.91
C ALA A 307 -93.54 15.09 45.17
N ASN A 308 -92.77 14.63 46.16
CA ASN A 308 -93.29 14.15 47.43
C ASN A 308 -93.94 15.28 48.24
N ARG A 309 -93.42 16.51 48.18
CA ARG A 309 -94.08 17.68 48.75
C ARG A 309 -95.48 17.91 48.17
N LEU A 310 -95.65 17.74 46.86
CA LEU A 310 -96.97 17.87 46.22
C LEU A 310 -97.92 16.71 46.55
N LYS A 311 -97.38 15.50 46.77
CA LYS A 311 -98.15 14.30 47.14
C LYS A 311 -98.61 14.28 48.60
N LEU A 312 -98.10 15.15 49.47
CA LEU A 312 -98.48 15.26 50.89
C LEU A 312 -99.84 15.96 51.07
N THR A 313 -100.88 15.51 50.35
CA THR A 313 -102.27 15.90 50.62
C THR A 313 -102.93 14.84 51.49
N PRO A 314 -103.81 15.21 52.45
CA PRO A 314 -104.44 14.25 53.35
C PRO A 314 -105.25 13.18 52.58
N GLN A 315 -105.88 13.57 51.46
CA GLN A 315 -106.66 12.66 50.63
C GLN A 315 -105.79 11.62 49.91
N TYR A 316 -104.58 11.99 49.46
CA TYR A 316 -103.68 11.06 48.77
C TYR A 316 -103.03 10.07 49.74
N LEU A 317 -102.69 10.52 50.95
CA LEU A 317 -102.17 9.64 52.01
C LEU A 317 -103.22 8.61 52.45
N GLU A 318 -104.48 9.01 52.58
CA GLU A 318 -105.59 8.08 52.85
C GLU A 318 -105.76 7.04 51.74
N LEU A 319 -105.78 7.48 50.47
CA LEU A 319 -105.88 6.57 49.32
C LEU A 319 -104.70 5.58 49.31
N LYS A 320 -103.47 6.07 49.51
CA LYS A 320 -102.28 5.22 49.55
C LYS A 320 -102.26 4.28 50.76
N PHE A 321 -102.76 4.71 51.90
CA PHE A 321 -102.91 3.87 53.09
C PHE A 321 -103.91 2.73 52.82
N ILE A 322 -105.07 3.04 52.23
CA ILE A 322 -106.07 2.04 51.86
C ILE A 322 -105.51 1.06 50.83
N GLU A 323 -104.82 1.56 49.79
CA GLU A 323 -104.20 0.74 48.74
C GLU A 323 -103.10 -0.17 49.31
N ALA A 324 -102.22 0.36 50.17
CA ALA A 324 -101.18 -0.43 50.83
C ALA A 324 -101.78 -1.47 51.78
N ASN A 325 -102.83 -1.13 52.52
CA ASN A 325 -103.52 -2.06 53.41
C ASN A 325 -104.20 -3.16 52.59
N ALA A 326 -104.88 -2.82 51.49
CA ALA A 326 -105.49 -3.79 50.58
C ALA A 326 -104.46 -4.76 49.98
N ASN A 327 -103.31 -4.25 49.54
CA ASN A 327 -102.24 -5.06 48.96
C ASN A 327 -101.54 -5.95 50.01
N ASN A 328 -101.38 -5.50 51.25
CA ASN A 328 -100.75 -6.27 52.33
C ASN A 328 -101.72 -7.19 53.10
N SER A 329 -103.04 -6.96 53.04
CA SER A 329 -104.01 -7.81 53.74
C SER A 329 -104.21 -9.16 53.05
N LYS A 330 -103.55 -10.21 53.57
CA LYS A 330 -103.85 -11.60 53.24
C LYS A 330 -105.05 -12.07 54.07
N ILE A 331 -106.14 -12.46 53.42
CA ILE A 331 -107.34 -13.01 54.08
C ILE A 331 -107.07 -14.47 54.45
N PHE A 332 -107.15 -14.82 55.73
CA PHE A 332 -107.06 -16.20 56.22
C PHE A 332 -108.46 -16.69 56.64
N PHE A 333 -108.92 -17.86 56.17
CA PHE A 333 -110.19 -18.48 56.56
C PHE A 333 -109.96 -19.70 57.47
N GLY A 334 -110.53 -19.71 58.69
CA GLY A 334 -110.47 -20.85 59.62
C GLY A 334 -111.05 -20.55 61.01
N ASN A 335 -111.50 -21.60 61.73
CA ASN A 335 -112.32 -21.49 62.96
C ASN A 335 -111.59 -21.01 64.22
N LYS A 336 -110.37 -20.48 64.09
CA LYS A 336 -109.63 -19.75 65.15
C LYS A 336 -108.91 -18.56 64.50
N VAL A 337 -109.58 -17.41 64.51
CA VAL A 337 -109.01 -16.15 64.02
C VAL A 337 -108.10 -15.58 65.12
N PRO A 338 -106.79 -15.32 64.87
CA PRO A 338 -105.96 -14.55 65.79
C PRO A 338 -106.49 -13.12 65.87
N ASN A 339 -106.58 -12.52 67.07
CA ASN A 339 -106.97 -11.12 67.23
C ASN A 339 -106.12 -10.22 66.33
N MET A 340 -106.72 -9.72 65.26
CA MET A 340 -106.12 -8.72 64.38
C MET A 340 -106.02 -7.42 65.18
N VAL A 341 -104.81 -7.08 65.61
CA VAL A 341 -104.53 -5.81 66.30
C VAL A 341 -104.57 -4.70 65.26
N LEU A 342 -105.77 -4.17 64.99
CA LEU A 342 -105.95 -2.83 64.46
C LEU A 342 -105.65 -1.87 65.62
N ASP A 343 -104.36 -1.59 65.86
CA ASP A 343 -103.99 -0.58 66.84
C ASP A 343 -104.27 0.81 66.26
N GLN A 344 -105.49 1.29 66.47
CA GLN A 344 -105.92 2.65 66.13
C GLN A 344 -105.16 3.72 66.96
N ARG A 345 -104.25 3.30 67.87
CA ARG A 345 -103.42 4.17 68.72
C ARG A 345 -102.10 4.64 68.09
N LEU A 346 -101.68 4.13 66.93
CA LEU A 346 -100.44 4.58 66.30
C LEU A 346 -100.53 5.97 65.65
N LEU A 347 -101.73 6.44 65.28
CA LEU A 347 -101.93 7.80 64.74
C LEU A 347 -102.03 8.88 65.83
N GLY A 348 -102.52 8.54 67.03
CA GLY A 348 -102.66 9.49 68.14
C GLY A 348 -101.31 9.90 68.75
N ASN A 349 -100.38 8.95 68.89
CA ASN A 349 -99.07 9.22 69.49
C ASN A 349 -98.12 9.98 68.55
N PHE A 350 -98.24 9.79 67.23
CA PHE A 350 -97.37 10.46 66.26
C PHE A 350 -97.64 11.98 66.18
N LEU A 351 -98.89 12.42 66.27
CA LEU A 351 -99.22 13.84 66.29
C LEU A 351 -98.79 14.54 67.60
N GLN A 352 -98.74 13.82 68.72
CA GLN A 352 -98.23 14.35 69.99
C GLN A 352 -96.70 14.43 70.05
N ASP A 353 -95.99 13.48 69.43
CA ASP A 353 -94.52 13.50 69.37
C ASP A 353 -93.96 14.54 68.39
N VAL A 354 -94.69 14.83 67.30
CA VAL A 354 -94.33 15.93 66.38
C VAL A 354 -94.51 17.30 67.05
N ALA A 355 -95.51 17.47 67.93
CA ALA A 355 -95.67 18.69 68.71
C ALA A 355 -94.61 18.87 69.82
N LYS A 356 -94.09 17.78 70.38
CA LYS A 356 -93.04 17.82 71.43
C LYS A 356 -91.62 18.00 70.91
N LYS A 357 -91.31 17.55 69.67
CA LYS A 357 -89.96 17.67 69.09
C LYS A 357 -89.63 19.04 68.49
N GLY A 358 -90.58 19.97 68.40
CA GLY A 358 -90.34 21.33 67.92
C GLY A 358 -89.53 22.24 68.86
N ASN A 359 -89.27 21.82 70.11
CA ASN A 359 -88.61 22.66 71.13
C ASN A 359 -87.21 22.18 71.56
N ALA A 360 -86.56 21.28 70.82
CA ALA A 360 -85.23 20.76 71.19
C ALA A 360 -84.29 20.71 69.99
N GLU A 361 -84.01 21.88 69.41
CA GLU A 361 -82.94 22.07 68.44
C GLU A 361 -81.89 22.98 69.09
N GLN A 362 -80.76 22.41 69.53
CA GLN A 362 -79.41 23.01 69.45
C GLN A 362 -78.35 22.15 70.16
N SER A 363 -77.23 21.93 69.45
CA SER A 363 -75.83 21.75 69.90
C SER A 363 -75.10 20.42 69.58
N SER A 364 -73.79 20.60 69.31
CA SER A 364 -72.68 19.67 68.94
C SER A 364 -72.66 19.11 67.51
N GLU A 365 -71.85 19.59 66.56
CA GLU A 365 -70.37 19.69 66.42
C GLU A 365 -69.62 18.39 66.05
N ILE A 366 -69.08 18.42 64.82
CA ILE A 366 -67.69 18.11 64.40
C ILE A 366 -67.01 16.86 65.01
N CYS A 367 -66.64 15.89 64.15
CA CYS A 367 -65.27 15.35 64.17
C CYS A 367 -64.87 14.66 62.85
N CYS A 368 -63.76 15.14 62.30
CA CYS A 368 -63.04 14.67 61.14
C CYS A 368 -61.92 13.71 61.57
N TRP A 369 -61.66 12.62 60.85
CA TRP A 369 -60.36 11.90 60.94
C TRP A 369 -59.89 11.43 59.56
N SER A 370 -58.88 12.15 59.05
CA SER A 370 -58.01 11.74 57.94
C SER A 370 -56.88 10.84 58.45
N LYS A 371 -56.50 9.80 57.70
CA LYS A 371 -55.20 9.13 57.85
C LYS A 371 -54.38 9.29 56.59
N ASN A 372 -53.28 10.03 56.70
CA ASN A 372 -52.16 10.05 55.74
C ASN A 372 -51.22 8.88 56.02
N TYR A 373 -50.75 8.21 54.97
CA TYR A 373 -49.56 7.36 55.01
C TYR A 373 -48.50 7.93 54.07
N THR A 374 -47.36 8.32 54.64
CA THR A 374 -46.14 8.70 53.95
C THR A 374 -45.24 7.46 53.79
N PHE A 375 -44.79 7.19 52.57
CA PHE A 375 -43.74 6.22 52.27
C PHE A 375 -42.37 6.81 52.62
N LYS A 376 -41.50 5.99 53.20
CA LYS A 376 -40.08 6.26 53.46
C LYS A 376 -39.23 5.51 52.46
#